data_AF-A0ABD5DVF0-F1
#
_entry.id   AF-A0ABD5DVF0-F1
#
_cell.length_a   1.000
_cell.length_b   1.000
_cell.length_c   1.000
_cell.angle_alpha   90.00
_cell.angle_beta   90.00
_cell.angle_gamma   90.00
#
_symmetry.space_group_name_H-M   'P 1'
#
loop_
_entity.id
_entity.type
_entity.pdbx_description
1 polymer ?
#
loop_
_entity_poly.entity_id
_entity_poly.type
_entity_poly.pdbx_seq_one_letter_code
_entity_poly.pdbx_strand_id
1 'polypeptide(L)' 'VVHQHVGVGEGDVDFDALFRTLREMKFAEQTFKVGGEPIVATSLFGYPEKMKYQAVETRELIERELLRR' A
#
# COMPACT_ATOMS: atom_id res chain seq x y z
N VAL A 1 -10.94 14.97 17.01
CA VAL A 1 -10.21 13.82 16.43
C VAL A 1 -9.17 14.39 15.48
N VAL A 2 -7.90 14.03 15.67
CA VAL A 2 -6.85 14.39 14.70
C VAL A 2 -6.98 13.43 13.54
N HIS A 3 -7.43 13.91 12.38
CA HIS A 3 -7.41 13.15 11.13
C HIS A 3 -6.19 13.64 10.35
N GLN A 4 -5.21 12.76 10.14
CA GLN A 4 -3.96 13.12 9.49
C GLN A 4 -3.82 12.35 8.17
N HIS A 5 -3.54 13.08 7.09
CA HIS A 5 -3.16 12.50 5.81
C HIS A 5 -1.65 12.32 5.79
N VAL A 6 -1.20 11.15 6.22
CA VAL A 6 0.21 10.77 6.30
C VAL A 6 0.55 9.77 5.19
N GLY A 7 1.80 9.81 4.73
CA GLY A 7 2.32 8.83 3.77
C GLY A 7 2.46 7.44 4.38
N VAL A 8 2.73 6.44 3.55
CA VAL A 8 3.04 5.08 4.06
C VAL A 8 4.30 5.12 4.91
N GLY A 9 4.24 4.53 6.11
CA GLY A 9 5.31 4.57 7.11
C GLY A 9 5.39 5.87 7.93
N GLU A 10 4.55 6.87 7.63
CA GLU A 10 4.33 8.02 8.51
C GLU A 10 3.09 7.73 9.40
N GLY A 11 3.17 8.04 10.70
CA GLY A 11 2.08 7.79 11.66
C GLY A 11 2.09 6.40 12.31
N ASP A 12 0.99 6.02 12.96
CA ASP A 12 0.92 4.85 13.85
C ASP A 12 0.41 3.56 13.16
N VAL A 13 0.38 3.52 11.83
CA VAL A 13 -0.06 2.35 11.08
C VAL A 13 1.08 1.34 10.95
N ASP A 14 0.86 0.11 11.43
CA ASP A 14 1.80 -1.00 11.28
C ASP A 14 1.71 -1.62 9.87
N PHE A 15 2.45 -1.03 8.93
CA PHE A 15 2.52 -1.52 7.55
C PHE A 15 3.26 -2.86 7.43
N ASP A 16 4.17 -3.19 8.34
CA ASP A 16 4.89 -4.47 8.33
C ASP A 16 3.91 -5.62 8.61
N ALA A 17 3.01 -5.46 9.58
CA ALA A 17 1.94 -6.41 9.84
C ALA A 17 0.96 -6.53 8.68
N LEU A 18 0.60 -5.40 8.04
CA LEU A 18 -0.27 -5.38 6.86
C LEU A 18 0.33 -6.22 5.73
N PHE A 19 1.56 -5.91 5.31
CA PHE A 19 2.20 -6.60 4.19
C PHE A 19 2.51 -8.07 4.51
N ARG A 20 2.90 -8.38 5.75
CA ARG A 20 3.06 -9.77 6.21
C ARG A 20 1.77 -10.56 6.04
N THR A 21 0.65 -10.01 6.51
CA THR A 21 -0.67 -10.66 6.41
C THR A 21 -1.07 -10.88 4.95
N LEU A 22 -0.88 -9.87 4.08
CA LEU A 22 -1.20 -9.98 2.65
C LEU A 22 -0.36 -11.06 1.96
N ARG A 23 0.93 -11.19 2.31
CA ARG A 23 1.78 -12.28 1.81
C ARG A 23 1.34 -13.66 2.31
N GLU A 24 1.01 -13.78 3.59
CA GLU A 24 0.53 -15.05 4.17
C GLU A 24 -0.77 -15.52 3.51
N MET A 25 -1.65 -14.59 3.17
CA MET A 25 -2.88 -14.86 2.40
C MET A 25 -2.61 -15.20 0.93
N LYS A 26 -1.37 -15.03 0.45
CA LYS A 26 -0.99 -15.06 -0.97
C LYS A 26 -1.88 -14.14 -1.80
N PHE A 27 -2.21 -12.96 -1.25
CA PHE A 27 -3.21 -12.05 -1.81
C PHE A 27 -3.00 -11.77 -3.29
N ALA A 28 -1.76 -11.45 -3.70
CA ALA A 28 -1.41 -11.14 -5.09
C ALA A 28 -1.58 -12.32 -6.07
N GLU A 29 -1.68 -13.55 -5.58
CA GLU A 29 -1.86 -14.77 -6.38
C GLU A 29 -3.34 -15.21 -6.44
N GLN A 30 -4.23 -14.52 -5.73
CA GLN A 30 -5.65 -14.91 -5.67
C GLN A 30 -6.42 -14.48 -6.92
N THR A 31 -7.50 -15.20 -7.20
CA THR A 31 -8.55 -14.74 -8.12
C THR A 31 -9.88 -14.86 -7.40
N PHE A 32 -10.60 -13.74 -7.32
CA PHE A 32 -11.90 -13.68 -6.65
C PHE A 32 -13.03 -13.98 -7.63
N LYS A 33 -14.04 -14.73 -7.15
CA LYS A 33 -15.21 -15.14 -7.96
C LYS A 33 -15.92 -13.96 -8.63
N VAL A 34 -15.92 -12.80 -7.96
CA VAL A 34 -16.42 -11.53 -8.48
C VAL A 34 -15.29 -10.53 -8.31
N GLY A 35 -14.94 -9.80 -9.37
CA GLY A 35 -13.85 -8.81 -9.36
C GLY A 35 -12.53 -9.30 -9.95
N GLY A 36 -12.32 -10.61 -10.10
CA GLY A 36 -11.13 -11.15 -10.77
C GLY A 36 -9.86 -11.00 -9.94
N GLU A 37 -8.84 -10.37 -10.50
CA GLU A 37 -7.54 -10.20 -9.84
C GLU A 37 -7.60 -9.17 -8.68
N PRO A 38 -6.79 -9.36 -7.63
CA PRO A 38 -6.62 -8.38 -6.55
C PRO A 38 -6.13 -7.03 -7.07
N ILE A 39 -6.65 -5.94 -6.48
CA ILE A 39 -6.20 -4.58 -6.75
C ILE A 39 -5.75 -3.93 -5.45
N VAL A 40 -4.57 -3.31 -5.46
CA VAL A 40 -4.10 -2.40 -4.40
C VAL A 40 -4.08 -1.00 -4.94
N ALA A 41 -4.74 -0.08 -4.25
CA ALA A 41 -4.73 1.34 -4.56
C ALA A 41 -4.27 2.12 -3.33
N THR A 42 -3.41 3.11 -3.53
CA THR A 42 -3.07 4.08 -2.49
C THR A 42 -3.48 5.46 -2.96
N SER A 43 -4.20 6.18 -2.11
CA SER A 43 -4.56 7.57 -2.34
C SER A 43 -3.74 8.43 -1.37
N LEU A 44 -2.74 9.10 -1.92
CA LEU A 44 -1.90 10.03 -1.16
C LEU A 44 -2.59 11.39 -1.12
N PHE A 45 -2.85 11.87 0.09
CA PHE A 45 -3.47 13.16 0.35
C PHE A 45 -2.54 14.00 1.22
N GLY A 46 -2.70 15.32 1.19
CA GLY A 46 -1.91 16.24 2.01
C GLY A 46 -1.07 17.20 1.17
N TYR A 47 0.20 16.87 0.98
CA TYR A 47 1.24 17.81 0.55
C TYR A 47 1.69 17.60 -0.92
N PRO A 48 1.28 18.46 -1.88
CA PRO A 48 1.62 18.29 -3.29
C PRO A 48 3.13 18.22 -3.57
N GLU A 49 3.93 18.94 -2.79
CA GLU A 49 5.39 18.97 -2.89
C GLU A 49 6.05 17.63 -2.57
N LYS A 50 5.40 16.80 -1.75
CA LYS A 50 5.86 15.45 -1.41
C LYS A 50 5.42 14.41 -2.44
N MET A 51 4.43 14.71 -3.28
CA MET A 51 3.79 13.72 -4.16
C MET A 51 4.77 13.05 -5.12
N LYS A 52 5.73 13.81 -5.65
CA LYS A 52 6.77 13.28 -6.57
C LYS A 52 7.69 12.23 -5.92
N TYR A 53 7.77 12.21 -4.59
CA TYR A 53 8.54 11.22 -3.82
C TYR A 53 7.61 10.14 -3.28
N GLN A 54 6.60 10.53 -2.50
CA GLN A 54 5.70 9.60 -1.82
C GLN A 54 4.95 8.69 -2.79
N ALA A 55 4.53 9.18 -3.97
CA ALA A 55 3.87 8.34 -4.97
C ALA A 55 4.80 7.26 -5.50
N VAL A 56 6.06 7.60 -5.76
CA VAL A 56 7.07 6.66 -6.27
C VAL A 56 7.45 5.65 -5.18
N GLU A 57 7.80 6.13 -3.99
CA GLU A 57 8.17 5.29 -2.85
C GLU A 57 7.05 4.33 -2.44
N THR A 58 5.80 4.80 -2.44
CA THR A 58 4.63 3.96 -2.14
C THR A 58 4.45 2.86 -3.19
N ARG A 59 4.59 3.19 -4.48
CA ARG A 59 4.50 2.20 -5.55
C ARG A 59 5.59 1.14 -5.40
N GLU A 60 6.84 1.58 -5.24
CA GLU A 60 8.00 0.68 -5.13
C GLU A 60 7.90 -0.23 -3.90
N LEU A 61 7.39 0.28 -2.78
CA LEU A 61 7.10 -0.53 -1.61
C LEU A 61 6.07 -1.61 -1.91
N ILE A 62 4.93 -1.27 -2.51
CA ILE A 62 3.88 -2.24 -2.86
C ILE A 62 4.42 -3.31 -3.83
N GLU A 63 5.17 -2.89 -4.86
CA GLU A 63 5.80 -3.79 -5.84
C GLU A 63 6.77 -4.76 -5.17
N ARG A 64 7.62 -4.27 -4.26
CA ARG A 64 8.55 -5.11 -3.51
C ARG A 64 7.84 -6.10 -2.60
N GLU A 65 6.86 -5.64 -1.83
CA GLU A 65 6.21 -6.45 -0.79
C GLU A 65 5.25 -7.51 -1.36
N LEU A 66 4.60 -7.24 -2.50
CA LEU A 66 3.55 -8.10 -3.07
C LEU A 66 3.91 -8.75 -4.40
N LEU A 67 4.75 -8.10 -5.23
CA LEU A 67 5.09 -8.58 -6.58
C LEU A 67 6.54 -9.09 -6.69
N ARG A 68 7.38 -8.82 -5.68
CA ARG A 68 8.83 -9.16 -5.67
C ARG A 68 9.57 -8.60 -6.89
N ARG A 69 9.23 -7.37 -7.29
CA ARG A 69 9.84 -6.63 -8.40
C ARG A 69 10.51 -5.37 -7.90
#